data_AF-W8YZR6-F1
#
_entry.id   AF-W8YZR6-F1
#
_cell.length_a   1.000
_cell.length_b   1.000
_cell.length_c   1.000
_cell.angle_alpha   90.00
_cell.angle_beta   90.00
_cell.angle_gamma   90.00
#
_symmetry.space_group_name_H-M   'P 1'
#
loop_
_entity.id
_entity.type
_entity.pdbx_description
1 polymer ?
#
loop_
_entity_poly.entity_id
_entity_poly.type
_entity_poly.pdbx_seq_one_letter_code
_entity_poly.pdbx_strand_id
1 'polypeptide(L)'
;MFLKKNAETILKQSAKPENLPAQYIDMLAEHPPKNAQMVEAARIGDVQEKIISKRSFVLPILRPTKQGIEMDGAALFRGKDNKCVGMLNGEQTLGMNFVIGEKLGGYFTIREKNQLITYEIHKLHRKIKVFTENTTKPKFDIHLFLEGTLAELHFSDYKQVMDEKRLTKDISKEMEQRIQKSIKLVQKNIRWMY
;
A
#
# COMPACT_ATOMS: atom_id res chain seq x y z
N MET A 1 4.94 -6.66 12.71
CA MET A 1 5.24 -7.02 11.30
C MET A 1 4.91 -8.50 11.06
N PHE A 2 4.89 -8.98 9.82
CA PHE A 2 4.57 -10.37 9.47
C PHE A 2 5.62 -11.00 8.55
N LEU A 3 5.91 -12.28 8.77
CA LEU A 3 6.72 -13.11 7.87
C LEU A 3 6.00 -14.44 7.69
N LYS A 4 5.80 -14.88 6.45
CA LYS A 4 5.15 -16.17 6.14
C LYS A 4 6.02 -17.38 6.50
N LYS A 5 7.34 -17.20 6.49
CA LYS A 5 8.35 -18.23 6.79
C LYS A 5 8.84 -18.10 8.24
N ASN A 6 9.79 -18.94 8.63
CA ASN A 6 10.44 -18.88 9.93
C ASN A 6 11.16 -17.53 10.14
N ALA A 7 10.84 -16.83 11.24
CA ALA A 7 11.43 -15.55 11.63
C ALA A 7 12.95 -15.60 11.78
N GLU A 8 13.51 -16.76 12.14
CA GLU A 8 14.95 -16.98 12.23
C GLU A 8 15.70 -16.63 10.93
N THR A 9 15.04 -16.82 9.77
CA THR A 9 15.64 -16.48 8.46
C THR A 9 15.90 -14.99 8.28
N ILE A 10 15.11 -14.13 8.95
CA ILE A 10 15.29 -12.68 8.96
C ILE A 10 16.37 -12.29 9.96
N LEU A 11 16.41 -12.93 11.14
CA LEU A 11 17.39 -12.62 12.18
C LEU A 11 18.81 -13.11 11.88
N LYS A 12 18.98 -13.97 10.86
CA LYS A 12 20.29 -14.43 10.36
C LYS A 12 20.83 -13.61 9.18
N GLN A 13 20.02 -12.72 8.61
CA GLN A 13 20.44 -11.88 7.48
C GLN A 13 21.43 -10.81 7.95
N SER A 14 22.56 -10.63 7.27
CA SER A 14 23.37 -9.42 7.42
C SER A 14 23.00 -8.45 6.31
N ALA A 15 22.46 -7.28 6.66
CA ALA A 15 22.20 -6.20 5.70
C ALA A 15 23.30 -5.14 5.82
N LYS A 16 23.60 -4.43 4.73
CA LYS A 16 24.29 -3.13 4.80
C LYS A 16 23.24 -2.03 4.64
N PRO A 17 23.35 -0.88 5.31
CA PRO A 17 24.51 -0.41 6.11
C PRO A 17 24.55 -0.90 7.56
N GLU A 18 23.48 -1.52 8.07
CA GLU A 18 23.37 -1.97 9.47
C GLU A 18 23.39 -3.50 9.57
N ASN A 19 24.44 -4.03 10.22
CA ASN A 19 24.65 -5.47 10.33
C ASN A 19 23.77 -6.12 11.41
N LEU A 20 23.20 -5.34 12.33
CA LEU A 20 22.27 -5.81 13.35
C LEU A 20 20.85 -5.88 12.77
N PRO A 21 20.27 -7.09 12.57
CA PRO A 21 19.00 -7.24 11.87
C PRO A 21 17.84 -6.54 12.57
N ALA A 22 17.86 -6.49 13.90
CA ALA A 22 16.86 -5.78 14.68
C ALA A 22 16.88 -4.27 14.41
N GLN A 23 18.06 -3.65 14.37
CA GLN A 23 18.19 -2.22 14.06
C GLN A 23 17.83 -1.93 12.61
N TYR A 24 18.23 -2.80 11.68
CA TYR A 24 17.85 -2.66 10.28
C TYR A 24 16.32 -2.75 10.09
N ILE A 25 15.63 -3.66 10.79
CA ILE A 25 14.16 -3.74 10.79
C ILE A 25 13.53 -2.47 11.36
N ASP A 26 14.12 -1.92 12.42
CA ASP A 26 13.65 -0.66 13.03
C ASP A 26 13.78 0.51 12.05
N MET A 27 14.90 0.63 11.35
CA MET A 27 15.07 1.60 10.26
C MET A 27 14.01 1.44 9.17
N LEU A 28 13.74 0.19 8.75
CA LEU A 28 12.67 -0.08 7.77
C LEU A 28 11.30 0.36 8.30
N ALA A 29 11.02 0.21 9.60
CA ALA A 29 9.76 0.60 10.23
C ALA A 29 9.44 2.10 10.09
N GLU A 30 10.47 2.94 9.92
CA GLU A 30 10.33 4.39 9.74
C GLU A 30 10.05 4.83 8.29
N HIS A 31 10.22 3.92 7.32
CA HIS A 31 10.07 4.21 5.89
C HIS A 31 8.64 4.36 5.34
N PRO A 32 7.57 3.74 5.89
CA PRO A 32 6.24 3.78 5.29
C PRO A 32 5.70 5.18 4.93
N PRO A 33 5.92 6.25 5.71
CA PRO A 33 5.51 7.61 5.32
C PRO A 33 6.12 8.10 4.00
N LYS A 34 7.25 7.53 3.58
CA LYS A 34 7.98 7.85 2.33
C LYS A 34 7.78 6.81 1.23
N ASN A 35 7.11 5.69 1.53
CA ASN A 35 6.84 4.63 0.56
C ASN A 35 5.40 4.13 0.69
N ALA A 36 4.54 4.66 -0.19
CA ALA A 36 3.13 4.30 -0.27
C ALA A 36 2.86 2.80 -0.52
N GLN A 37 3.83 2.02 -0.97
CA GLN A 37 3.72 0.56 -1.14
C GLN A 37 3.88 -0.22 0.18
N MET A 38 4.25 0.46 1.26
CA MET A 38 4.47 -0.13 2.59
C MET A 38 3.33 0.24 3.54
N VAL A 39 3.05 -0.63 4.50
CA VAL A 39 2.14 -0.34 5.61
C VAL A 39 2.95 0.06 6.83
N GLU A 40 2.43 0.98 7.62
CA GLU A 40 3.04 1.34 8.91
C GLU A 40 3.25 0.13 9.82
N ALA A 41 4.37 0.13 10.54
CA ALA A 41 4.65 -0.88 11.54
C ALA A 41 3.65 -0.76 12.70
N ALA A 42 2.83 -1.79 12.90
CA ALA A 42 1.86 -1.80 13.99
C ALA A 42 2.56 -2.04 15.34
N ARG A 43 2.13 -1.30 16.37
CA ARG A 43 2.52 -1.57 17.76
C ARG A 43 1.76 -2.78 18.28
N ILE A 44 2.36 -3.50 19.23
CA ILE A 44 1.73 -4.70 19.80
C ILE A 44 0.37 -4.40 20.44
N GLY A 45 0.22 -3.24 21.10
CA GLY A 45 -1.05 -2.79 21.68
C GLY A 45 -2.15 -2.61 20.64
N ASP A 46 -1.83 -2.02 19.48
CA ASP A 46 -2.79 -1.82 18.39
C ASP A 46 -3.23 -3.16 17.78
N VAL A 47 -2.31 -4.12 17.68
CA VAL A 47 -2.62 -5.46 17.18
C VAL A 47 -3.50 -6.21 18.18
N GLN A 48 -3.16 -6.16 19.47
CA GLN A 48 -3.92 -6.80 20.54
C GLN A 48 -5.35 -6.23 20.60
N GLU A 49 -5.50 -4.92 20.51
CA GLU A 49 -6.81 -4.26 20.48
C GLU A 49 -7.67 -4.76 19.31
N LYS A 50 -7.09 -4.85 18.10
CA LYS A 50 -7.80 -5.36 16.91
C LYS A 50 -8.18 -6.84 17.04
N ILE A 51 -7.31 -7.65 17.65
CA ILE A 51 -7.57 -9.07 17.93
C ILE A 51 -8.76 -9.22 18.91
N ILE A 52 -8.74 -8.49 20.03
CA ILE A 52 -9.79 -8.57 21.06
C ILE A 52 -11.12 -8.06 20.52
N SER A 53 -11.11 -6.97 19.75
CA SER A 53 -12.29 -6.37 19.12
C SER A 53 -12.76 -7.12 17.85
N LYS A 54 -12.10 -8.22 17.47
CA LYS A 54 -12.38 -9.00 16.24
C LYS A 54 -12.37 -8.13 14.97
N ARG A 55 -11.55 -7.09 14.94
CA ARG A 55 -11.37 -6.20 13.78
C ARG A 55 -10.30 -6.76 12.87
N SER A 56 -10.59 -6.80 11.57
CA SER A 56 -9.58 -7.15 10.56
C SER A 56 -8.48 -6.11 10.54
N PHE A 57 -7.24 -6.56 10.32
CA PHE A 57 -6.07 -5.69 10.37
C PHE A 57 -5.04 -6.10 9.31
N VAL A 58 -4.06 -5.23 9.10
CA VAL A 58 -2.95 -5.48 8.20
C VAL A 58 -1.63 -5.31 8.93
N LEU A 59 -0.63 -6.10 8.54
CA LEU A 59 0.74 -5.96 9.01
C LEU A 59 1.69 -5.85 7.80
N PRO A 60 2.75 -5.04 7.89
CA PRO A 60 3.76 -5.02 6.83
C PRO A 60 4.47 -6.38 6.75
N ILE A 61 4.82 -6.79 5.54
CA ILE A 61 5.49 -8.06 5.29
C ILE A 61 7.00 -7.84 5.25
N LEU A 62 7.74 -8.65 6.00
CA LEU A 62 9.18 -8.79 5.84
C LEU A 62 9.51 -9.90 4.85
N ARG A 63 10.53 -9.71 4.01
CA ARG A 63 11.06 -10.73 3.11
C ARG A 63 12.59 -10.74 3.17
N PRO A 64 13.22 -11.92 3.29
CA PRO A 64 14.66 -12.03 3.09
C PRO A 64 14.98 -11.82 1.60
N THR A 65 16.01 -11.04 1.31
CA THR A 65 16.55 -10.83 -0.04
C THR A 65 18.03 -11.21 -0.07
N LYS A 66 18.66 -11.10 -1.24
CA LYS A 66 20.13 -11.26 -1.34
C LYS A 66 20.89 -10.11 -0.68
N GLN A 67 20.24 -8.97 -0.50
CA GLN A 67 20.85 -7.72 -0.03
C GLN A 67 20.55 -7.45 1.46
N GLY A 68 19.78 -8.32 2.11
CA GLY A 68 19.34 -8.15 3.49
C GLY A 68 17.86 -8.46 3.66
N ILE A 69 17.13 -7.50 4.21
CA ILE A 69 15.70 -7.62 4.51
C ILE A 69 14.95 -6.56 3.69
N GLU A 70 13.83 -6.92 3.12
CA GLU A 70 12.91 -5.99 2.48
C GLU A 70 11.62 -5.94 3.30
N MET A 71 11.08 -4.74 3.50
CA MET A 71 9.73 -4.55 3.99
C MET A 71 8.87 -4.03 2.84
N ASP A 72 7.99 -4.88 2.31
CA ASP A 72 7.15 -4.56 1.16
C ASP A 72 5.80 -5.27 1.24
N GLY A 73 4.73 -4.51 0.97
CA GLY A 73 3.37 -5.02 0.91
C GLY A 73 2.71 -5.25 2.27
N ALA A 74 1.54 -5.89 2.25
CA ALA A 74 0.67 -6.06 3.42
C ALA A 74 0.13 -7.48 3.58
N ALA A 75 0.23 -8.04 4.78
CA ALA A 75 -0.46 -9.27 5.16
C ALA A 75 -1.85 -8.93 5.71
N LEU A 76 -2.88 -9.60 5.20
CA LEU A 76 -4.28 -9.36 5.55
C LEU A 76 -4.71 -10.34 6.64
N PHE A 77 -5.09 -9.83 7.81
CA PHE A 77 -5.60 -10.61 8.92
C PHE A 77 -7.10 -10.39 9.07
N ARG A 78 -7.85 -11.49 9.10
CA ARG A 78 -9.30 -11.47 9.25
C ARG A 78 -9.67 -11.48 10.74
N GLY A 79 -10.45 -10.48 11.18
CA GLY A 79 -10.69 -10.26 12.60
C GLY A 79 -11.49 -11.36 13.31
N LYS A 80 -12.36 -12.10 12.61
CA LYS A 80 -13.22 -13.13 13.24
C LYS A 80 -12.43 -14.30 13.83
N ASP A 81 -11.29 -14.64 13.22
CA ASP A 81 -10.46 -15.80 13.58
C ASP A 81 -8.96 -15.51 13.62
N ASN A 82 -8.58 -14.24 13.44
CA ASN A 82 -7.21 -13.72 13.45
C ASN A 82 -6.25 -14.44 12.48
N LYS A 83 -6.80 -15.07 11.43
CA LYS A 83 -5.99 -15.78 10.42
C LYS A 83 -5.49 -14.81 9.36
N CYS A 84 -4.25 -15.00 8.92
CA CYS A 84 -3.75 -14.39 7.70
C CYS A 84 -4.46 -15.03 6.50
N VAL A 85 -5.31 -14.25 5.82
CA VAL A 85 -6.17 -14.71 4.71
C VAL A 85 -5.67 -14.30 3.34
N GLY A 86 -4.64 -13.46 3.27
CA GLY A 86 -4.08 -13.00 2.02
C GLY A 86 -2.84 -12.14 2.23
N MET A 87 -2.13 -11.89 1.15
CA MET A 87 -0.99 -10.99 1.12
C MET A 87 -1.12 -10.10 -0.12
N LEU A 88 -0.82 -8.83 0.04
CA LEU A 88 -0.73 -7.83 -1.00
C LEU A 88 0.74 -7.58 -1.31
N ASN A 89 1.08 -7.45 -2.59
CA ASN A 89 2.38 -6.89 -3.00
C ASN A 89 2.38 -5.36 -2.84
N GLY A 90 3.52 -4.71 -3.09
CA GLY A 90 3.65 -3.26 -3.00
C GLY A 90 2.59 -2.47 -3.81
N GLU A 91 2.37 -2.82 -5.08
CA GLU A 91 1.38 -2.15 -5.94
C GLU A 91 -0.07 -2.31 -5.45
N GLN A 92 -0.43 -3.49 -4.94
CA GLN A 92 -1.75 -3.71 -4.34
C GLN A 92 -1.90 -3.00 -3.00
N THR A 93 -0.80 -2.87 -2.26
CA THR A 93 -0.76 -2.17 -0.97
C THR A 93 -0.89 -0.66 -1.17
N LEU A 94 -0.24 -0.11 -2.20
CA LEU A 94 -0.40 1.27 -2.66
C LEU A 94 -1.88 1.62 -2.88
N GLY A 95 -2.60 0.80 -3.66
CA GLY A 95 -4.03 1.02 -3.92
C GLY A 95 -4.90 0.96 -2.66
N MET A 96 -4.58 0.06 -1.71
CA MET A 96 -5.24 -0.01 -0.41
C MET A 96 -4.95 1.23 0.44
N ASN A 97 -3.69 1.65 0.51
CA ASN A 97 -3.25 2.77 1.31
C ASN A 97 -3.91 4.09 0.87
N PHE A 98 -4.13 4.33 -0.42
CA PHE A 98 -4.92 5.50 -0.87
C PHE A 98 -6.29 5.62 -0.23
N VAL A 99 -6.89 4.50 0.22
CA VAL A 99 -8.17 4.51 0.92
C VAL A 99 -7.94 4.62 2.44
N ILE A 100 -7.12 3.74 3.02
CA ILE A 100 -7.07 3.54 4.48
C ILE A 100 -5.77 4.01 5.16
N GLY A 101 -4.68 4.22 4.44
CA GLY A 101 -3.38 4.56 5.03
C GLY A 101 -3.37 5.95 5.62
N GLU A 102 -2.84 6.15 6.83
CA GLU A 102 -2.93 7.44 7.51
C GLU A 102 -2.04 8.51 6.87
N LYS A 103 -0.78 8.13 6.59
CA LYS A 103 0.22 8.95 5.90
C LYS A 103 0.63 8.28 4.61
N LEU A 104 0.66 9.04 3.52
CA LEU A 104 1.07 8.56 2.21
C LEU A 104 1.99 9.57 1.54
N GLY A 105 3.16 9.09 1.15
CA GLY A 105 4.13 9.77 0.30
C GLY A 105 4.85 8.75 -0.58
N GLY A 106 5.92 9.19 -1.25
CA GLY A 106 6.63 8.36 -2.22
C GLY A 106 6.06 8.53 -3.62
N TYR A 107 6.30 7.59 -4.52
CA TYR A 107 5.99 7.75 -5.93
C TYR A 107 5.30 6.53 -6.52
N PHE A 108 4.66 6.73 -7.65
CA PHE A 108 4.23 5.64 -8.51
C PHE A 108 4.62 5.91 -9.95
N THR A 109 4.81 4.82 -10.68
CA THR A 109 5.19 4.87 -12.09
C THR A 109 4.10 4.25 -12.95
N ILE A 110 3.70 4.97 -13.99
CA ILE A 110 2.86 4.46 -15.07
C ILE A 110 3.79 4.12 -16.23
N ARG A 111 3.74 2.84 -16.65
CA ARG A 111 4.48 2.33 -17.81
C ARG A 111 3.47 1.86 -18.84
N GLU A 112 3.41 2.54 -19.97
CA GLU A 112 2.78 2.03 -21.17
C GLU A 112 3.80 1.99 -22.32
N LYS A 113 3.48 1.29 -23.41
CA LYS A 113 4.44 0.94 -24.48
C LYS A 113 5.36 2.09 -24.93
N ASN A 114 4.87 3.34 -24.92
CA ASN A 114 5.61 4.52 -25.37
C ASN A 114 5.71 5.65 -24.34
N GLN A 115 5.33 5.40 -23.08
CA GLN A 115 5.33 6.43 -22.03
C GLN A 115 5.74 5.90 -20.66
N LEU A 116 6.61 6.66 -20.01
CA LEU A 116 7.00 6.48 -18.62
C LEU A 116 6.69 7.79 -17.87
N ILE A 117 5.78 7.71 -16.91
CA ILE A 117 5.42 8.82 -16.04
C ILE A 117 5.70 8.38 -14.61
N THR A 118 6.59 9.08 -13.92
CA THR A 118 6.80 8.91 -12.47
C THR A 118 6.23 10.12 -11.76
N TYR A 119 5.25 9.90 -10.89
CA TYR A 119 4.62 10.94 -10.10
C TYR A 119 4.95 10.74 -8.63
N GLU A 120 5.54 11.76 -8.01
CA GLU A 120 5.84 11.81 -6.59
C GLU A 120 4.68 12.48 -5.84
N ILE A 121 4.14 11.77 -4.84
CA ILE A 121 3.04 12.20 -4.01
C ILE A 121 3.61 12.91 -2.78
N HIS A 122 3.24 14.18 -2.62
CA HIS A 122 3.59 14.97 -1.44
C HIS A 122 2.46 14.96 -0.41
N LYS A 123 1.20 15.00 -0.87
CA LYS A 123 0.03 15.00 -0.01
C LYS A 123 -1.12 14.23 -0.63
N LEU A 124 -1.90 13.59 0.24
CA LEU A 124 -3.16 12.93 -0.07
C LEU A 124 -4.25 13.46 0.86
N HIS A 125 -5.28 14.08 0.30
CA HIS A 125 -6.51 14.40 1.00
C HIS A 125 -7.64 13.45 0.59
N ARG A 126 -8.43 13.01 1.57
CA ARG A 126 -9.47 11.99 1.38
C ARG A 126 -10.78 12.46 1.98
N LYS A 127 -11.85 12.30 1.23
CA LYS A 127 -13.22 12.49 1.70
C LYS A 127 -14.03 11.24 1.40
N ILE A 128 -14.48 10.57 2.45
CA ILE A 128 -15.29 9.36 2.36
C ILE A 128 -16.70 9.71 2.82
N LYS A 129 -17.68 9.52 1.93
CA LYS A 129 -19.11 9.56 2.28
C LYS A 129 -19.65 8.14 2.32
N VAL A 130 -20.41 7.84 3.35
CA VAL A 130 -21.04 6.52 3.52
C VAL A 130 -22.54 6.68 3.43
N PHE A 131 -23.15 5.85 2.60
CA PHE A 131 -24.59 5.79 2.36
C PHE A 131 -25.08 4.43 2.85
N THR A 132 -25.98 4.45 3.83
CA THR A 132 -26.43 3.25 4.56
C THR A 132 -27.91 2.95 4.37
N GLU A 133 -28.52 3.41 3.27
CA GLU A 133 -29.92 3.12 2.94
C GLU A 133 -30.16 1.60 2.82
N ASN A 134 -29.14 0.85 2.40
CA ASN A 134 -29.09 -0.61 2.53
C ASN A 134 -28.06 -1.01 3.60
N THR A 135 -28.54 -1.40 4.77
CA THR A 135 -27.70 -1.79 5.92
C THR A 135 -26.79 -2.98 5.65
N THR A 136 -27.11 -3.84 4.66
CA THR A 136 -26.30 -5.01 4.27
C THR A 136 -25.34 -4.73 3.12
N LYS A 137 -25.55 -3.63 2.38
CA LYS A 137 -24.74 -3.23 1.22
C LYS A 137 -24.50 -1.72 1.27
N PRO A 138 -23.74 -1.22 2.27
CA PRO A 138 -23.40 0.19 2.34
C PRO A 138 -22.63 0.62 1.08
N LYS A 139 -22.97 1.80 0.57
CA LYS A 139 -22.25 2.42 -0.54
C LYS A 139 -21.26 3.44 0.02
N PHE A 140 -20.04 3.41 -0.53
CA PHE A 140 -18.97 4.35 -0.17
C PHE A 140 -18.63 5.19 -1.39
N ASP A 141 -18.77 6.51 -1.28
CA ASP A 141 -18.24 7.46 -2.26
C ASP A 141 -16.92 8.02 -1.71
N ILE A 142 -15.81 7.65 -2.36
CA ILE A 142 -14.46 7.99 -1.93
C ILE A 142 -13.89 9.00 -2.92
N HIS A 143 -13.63 10.22 -2.44
CA HIS A 143 -12.96 11.26 -3.20
C HIS A 143 -11.52 11.40 -2.72
N LEU A 144 -10.57 11.30 -3.65
CA LEU A 144 -9.14 11.41 -3.40
C LEU A 144 -8.62 12.65 -4.12
N PHE A 145 -7.85 13.47 -3.41
CA PHE A 145 -7.15 14.63 -3.94
C PHE A 145 -5.66 14.47 -3.65
N LEU A 146 -4.85 14.58 -4.69
CA LEU A 146 -3.43 14.30 -4.64
C LEU A 146 -2.68 15.55 -5.07
N GLU A 147 -1.67 15.91 -4.29
CA GLU A 147 -0.71 16.95 -4.62
C GLU A 147 0.67 16.32 -4.70
N GLY A 148 1.47 16.77 -5.66
CA GLY A 148 2.71 16.10 -6.01
C GLY A 148 3.39 16.71 -7.22
N THR A 149 4.47 16.06 -7.65
CA THR A 149 5.29 16.52 -8.78
C THR A 149 5.53 15.40 -9.78
N LEU A 150 5.70 15.76 -11.04
CA LEU A 150 6.17 14.86 -12.07
C LEU A 150 7.69 14.74 -11.95
N ALA A 151 8.15 13.63 -11.40
CA ALA A 151 9.58 13.38 -11.19
C ALA A 151 10.27 12.95 -12.49
N GLU A 152 9.59 12.13 -13.31
CA GLU A 152 10.10 11.70 -14.62
C GLU A 152 8.98 11.69 -15.65
N LEU A 153 9.34 12.09 -16.87
CA LEU A 153 8.46 12.11 -18.02
C LEU A 153 9.26 11.73 -19.26
N HIS A 154 9.03 10.52 -19.79
CA HIS A 154 9.65 10.07 -21.03
C HIS A 154 8.59 9.61 -22.03
N PHE A 155 8.68 10.14 -23.25
CA PHE A 155 7.87 9.75 -24.39
C PHE A 155 8.75 9.30 -25.54
N SER A 156 8.34 8.22 -26.21
CA SER A 156 9.02 7.75 -27.42
C SER A 156 8.74 8.64 -28.64
N ASP A 157 7.66 9.44 -28.59
CA ASP A 157 7.27 10.40 -29.63
C ASP A 157 7.25 11.82 -29.05
N TYR A 158 8.27 12.60 -29.38
CA TYR A 158 8.48 13.98 -28.94
C TYR A 158 7.42 14.96 -29.47
N LYS A 159 6.56 14.55 -30.42
CA LYS A 159 5.42 15.36 -30.90
C LYS A 159 4.19 15.29 -29.99
N GLN A 160 4.17 14.38 -29.02
CA GLN A 160 3.12 14.34 -27.99
C GLN A 160 3.41 15.38 -26.90
N VAL A 161 3.22 16.66 -27.22
CA VAL A 161 3.08 17.68 -26.18
C VAL A 161 1.77 17.38 -25.46
N MET A 162 1.86 16.68 -24.33
CA MET A 162 0.70 16.41 -23.48
C MET A 162 0.38 17.69 -22.71
N ASP A 163 -0.78 18.29 -23.00
CA ASP A 163 -1.34 19.32 -22.12
C ASP A 163 -1.60 18.72 -20.73
N GLU A 164 -1.32 19.50 -19.69
CA GLU A 164 -1.37 19.12 -18.27
C GLU A 164 -2.71 18.48 -17.90
N LYS A 165 -3.81 18.96 -18.49
CA LYS A 165 -5.15 18.39 -18.32
C LYS A 165 -5.25 16.93 -18.72
N ARG A 166 -4.63 16.56 -19.86
CA ARG A 166 -4.66 15.19 -20.37
C ARG A 166 -3.80 14.29 -19.49
N LEU A 167 -2.61 14.74 -19.12
CA LEU A 167 -1.72 14.01 -18.23
C LEU A 167 -2.38 13.74 -16.86
N THR A 168 -3.02 14.76 -16.29
CA THR A 168 -3.78 14.66 -15.04
C THR A 168 -4.91 13.63 -15.15
N LYS A 169 -5.64 13.64 -16.26
CA LYS A 169 -6.72 12.67 -16.51
C LYS A 169 -6.19 11.24 -16.61
N ASP A 170 -5.09 11.03 -17.33
CA ASP A 170 -4.51 9.70 -17.54
C ASP A 170 -3.96 9.14 -16.22
N ILE A 171 -3.25 9.96 -15.46
CA ILE A 171 -2.80 9.62 -14.10
C ILE A 171 -4.01 9.25 -13.21
N SER A 172 -5.04 10.10 -13.18
CA SER A 172 -6.21 9.88 -12.33
C SER A 172 -6.91 8.55 -12.65
N LYS A 173 -7.08 8.26 -13.95
CA LYS A 173 -7.69 7.01 -14.43
C LYS A 173 -6.88 5.79 -14.04
N GLU A 174 -5.56 5.84 -14.19
CA GLU A 174 -4.69 4.72 -13.81
C GLU A 174 -4.70 4.47 -12.30
N MET A 175 -4.68 5.53 -11.50
CA MET A 175 -4.79 5.43 -10.05
C MET A 175 -6.14 4.84 -9.63
N GLU A 176 -7.25 5.32 -10.20
CA GLU A 176 -8.58 4.79 -9.93
C GLU A 176 -8.63 3.28 -10.20
N GLN A 177 -8.10 2.83 -11.33
CA GLN A 177 -8.06 1.40 -11.67
C GLN A 177 -7.23 0.59 -10.66
N ARG A 178 -6.05 1.07 -10.25
CA ARG A 178 -5.20 0.39 -9.25
C ARG A 178 -5.89 0.29 -7.89
N ILE A 179 -6.55 1.36 -7.46
CA ILE A 179 -7.30 1.41 -6.20
C ILE A 179 -8.48 0.44 -6.26
N GLN A 180 -9.28 0.47 -7.33
CA GLN A 180 -10.41 -0.45 -7.50
C GLN A 180 -9.97 -1.92 -7.51
N LYS A 181 -8.85 -2.24 -8.17
CA LYS A 181 -8.28 -3.60 -8.16
C LYS A 181 -7.91 -4.03 -6.73
N SER A 182 -7.29 -3.13 -5.98
CA SER A 182 -6.86 -3.38 -4.59
C SER A 182 -8.06 -3.56 -3.65
N ILE A 183 -9.08 -2.71 -3.77
CA ILE A 183 -10.35 -2.84 -3.02
C ILE A 183 -11.00 -4.19 -3.31
N LYS A 184 -11.14 -4.58 -4.58
CA LYS A 184 -11.74 -5.87 -4.97
C LYS A 184 -10.95 -7.04 -4.37
N LEU A 185 -9.63 -6.97 -4.38
CA LEU A 185 -8.77 -8.01 -3.81
C LEU A 185 -8.93 -8.11 -2.29
N VAL A 186 -8.89 -7.00 -1.57
CA VAL A 186 -9.09 -6.97 -0.11
C VAL A 186 -10.47 -7.48 0.25
N GLN A 187 -11.51 -7.01 -0.43
CA GLN A 187 -12.88 -7.48 -0.25
C GLN A 187 -12.96 -8.99 -0.48
N LYS A 188 -12.41 -9.53 -1.57
CA LYS A 188 -12.41 -10.98 -1.83
C LYS A 188 -11.74 -11.78 -0.71
N ASN A 189 -10.60 -11.33 -0.19
CA ASN A 189 -9.85 -12.04 0.85
C ASN A 189 -10.53 -11.97 2.22
N ILE A 190 -11.15 -10.84 2.57
CA ILE A 190 -11.80 -10.65 3.87
C ILE A 190 -13.22 -11.23 3.89
N ARG A 191 -13.95 -11.16 2.77
CA ARG A 191 -15.38 -11.49 2.63
C ARG A 191 -15.70 -12.98 2.55
N TRP A 192 -14.76 -13.90 2.77
CA TRP A 192 -15.13 -15.32 2.92
C TRP A 192 -16.07 -15.47 4.14
N MET A 193 -17.36 -15.65 3.82
CA MET A 193 -18.57 -15.77 4.65
C MET A 193 -19.44 -14.50 4.73
N TYR A 194 -20.39 -14.38 3.81
CA TYR A 194 -21.77 -14.78 4.14
C TYR A 194 -22.07 -16.06 3.39
#